data_AF-A0AAW2I3P1-F1
#
_entry.id   AF-A0AAW2I3P1-F1
#
_cell.length_a   1.000
_cell.length_b   1.000
_cell.length_c   1.000
_cell.angle_alpha   90.00
_cell.angle_beta   90.00
_cell.angle_gamma   90.00
#
_symmetry.space_group_name_H-M   'P 1'
#
loop_
_entity.id
_entity.type
_entity.pdbx_description
1 polymer ?
#
loop_
_entity_poly.entity_id
_entity_poly.type
_entity_poly.pdbx_seq_one_letter_code
_entity_poly.pdbx_strand_id
1 'polypeptide(L)'
;MLNAREPKIVNGPQILDKYVGESEANIRRLFADAEEEERRLGPNSGLHIIIFDEIDAICKARGSVAGAAGVHDTVVNQLLTKIDGVDQLNNILVIGMTNRKDMIDEALMRPGRLEVQMEIGLPDEKGRLQILNIHTSRMKEHKKLNDDVDLKELAALTKNFSGAELEGLVRAAQSTALNRFIKATSKVEVDPKAIDNLSVTRADFLHALENDIKPAFGLSAEALDHLLSHGIINWGKPVQHIFDVGKILIEQAMSPDSLSGVVSVLLEGPPNSGKTALAAQLAKMSNFPFIKVCSPEEMVGFSESAKCLQIRKIFDDAHRSTLSCVLVDNIERLLDYGAVGPRYSNITLQALLVLLKKEPPKGRRLMVLCTSSRRQVLEDLELLPAFTAVLHVPNISATEDLLAVLEETDVFSKKDVQTIAKRIHGQRVFIGIRKLLGLIDMARQTNPQNRAIQFLTILEEEGGLGETGTAR
;
A
#
# COMPACT_ATOMS: atom_id res chain seq x y z
N MET A 1 7.17 -19.11 -32.72
CA MET A 1 8.38 -18.42 -32.22
C MET A 1 8.80 -17.43 -33.29
N LEU A 2 9.22 -16.22 -32.92
CA LEU A 2 9.76 -15.25 -33.89
C LEU A 2 11.01 -15.88 -34.52
N ASN A 3 11.10 -15.92 -35.86
CA ASN A 3 12.28 -16.41 -36.59
C ASN A 3 13.43 -15.39 -36.50
N ALA A 4 13.91 -15.14 -35.27
CA ALA A 4 14.94 -14.17 -34.97
C ALA A 4 16.27 -14.86 -34.64
N ARG A 5 17.36 -14.09 -34.74
CA ARG A 5 18.66 -14.46 -34.16
C ARG A 5 18.54 -14.56 -32.63
N GLU A 6 19.53 -15.20 -32.01
CA GLU A 6 19.57 -15.33 -30.55
C GLU A 6 19.49 -13.94 -29.89
N PRO A 7 18.54 -13.72 -28.96
CA PRO A 7 18.32 -12.40 -28.37
C PRO A 7 19.51 -12.02 -27.48
N LYS A 8 20.00 -10.79 -27.66
CA LYS A 8 21.04 -10.21 -26.81
C LYS A 8 20.38 -9.56 -25.60
N ILE A 9 20.63 -10.10 -24.41
CA ILE A 9 20.11 -9.56 -23.14
C ILE A 9 21.23 -8.76 -22.47
N VAL A 10 20.94 -7.50 -22.13
CA VAL A 10 21.89 -6.60 -21.48
C VAL A 10 21.19 -5.91 -20.31
N ASN A 11 21.85 -5.90 -19.15
CA ASN A 11 21.36 -5.13 -18.01
C ASN A 11 21.85 -3.68 -18.13
N GLY A 12 20.98 -2.70 -17.93
CA GLY A 12 21.31 -1.27 -18.00
C GLY A 12 22.59 -0.89 -17.25
N PRO A 13 22.76 -1.30 -15.98
CA PRO A 13 23.98 -1.01 -15.22
C PRO A 13 25.27 -1.61 -15.81
N GLN A 14 25.19 -2.73 -16.55
CA GLN A 14 26.38 -3.37 -17.15
C GLN A 14 26.98 -2.56 -18.30
N ILE A 15 26.21 -1.63 -18.88
CA ILE A 15 26.67 -0.77 -19.98
C ILE A 15 27.48 0.42 -19.44
N LEU A 16 27.32 0.76 -18.16
CA LEU A 16 27.92 1.93 -17.53
C LEU A 16 29.33 1.60 -17.02
N ASP A 17 30.33 2.16 -17.70
CA ASP A 17 31.73 2.12 -17.30
C ASP A 17 32.20 3.48 -16.76
N LYS A 18 33.17 3.43 -15.84
CA LYS A 18 33.76 4.64 -15.22
C LYS A 18 34.64 5.44 -16.20
N TYR A 19 35.08 4.81 -17.29
CA TYR A 19 35.91 5.45 -18.30
C TYR A 19 35.06 6.14 -19.36
N VAL A 20 35.35 7.41 -19.61
CA VAL A 20 34.62 8.24 -20.58
C VAL A 20 34.76 7.63 -21.99
N GLY A 21 33.62 7.42 -22.66
CA GLY A 21 33.56 6.87 -24.02
C GLY A 21 33.48 5.33 -24.10
N GLU A 22 33.81 4.60 -23.04
CA GLU A 22 33.71 3.13 -23.03
C GLU A 22 32.24 2.67 -23.05
N SER A 23 31.39 3.35 -22.28
CA SER A 23 29.94 3.10 -22.25
C SER A 23 29.29 3.27 -23.64
N GLU A 24 29.74 4.27 -24.42
CA GLU A 24 29.27 4.50 -25.79
C GLU A 24 29.79 3.44 -26.76
N ALA A 25 31.04 3.03 -26.61
CA ALA A 25 31.64 1.97 -27.42
C ALA A 25 30.93 0.63 -27.19
N ASN A 26 30.52 0.34 -25.95
CA ASN A 26 29.72 -0.83 -25.60
C ASN A 26 28.37 -0.83 -26.31
N ILE A 27 27.66 0.31 -26.33
CA ILE A 27 26.43 0.46 -27.13
C ILE A 27 26.71 0.25 -28.62
N ARG A 28 27.75 0.87 -29.19
CA ARG A 28 28.09 0.68 -30.61
C ARG A 28 28.38 -0.79 -30.93
N ARG A 29 29.09 -1.50 -30.06
CA ARG A 29 29.38 -2.93 -30.23
C ARG A 29 28.12 -3.80 -30.20
N LEU A 30 27.12 -3.44 -29.39
CA LEU A 30 25.85 -4.17 -29.33
C LEU A 30 25.09 -4.15 -30.66
N PHE A 31 25.07 -2.99 -31.33
CA PHE A 31 24.38 -2.79 -32.62
C PHE A 31 25.24 -3.17 -33.84
N ALA A 32 26.58 -3.26 -33.71
CA ALA A 32 27.49 -3.53 -34.82
C ALA A 32 27.16 -4.81 -35.61
N ASP A 33 26.81 -5.91 -34.92
CA ASP A 33 26.47 -7.17 -35.60
C ASP A 33 25.20 -7.04 -36.45
N ALA A 34 24.21 -6.26 -35.97
CA ALA A 34 22.97 -6.01 -36.69
C ALA A 34 23.21 -5.10 -37.91
N GLU A 35 24.06 -4.08 -37.75
CA GLU A 35 24.49 -3.16 -38.82
C GLU A 35 25.27 -3.89 -39.92
N GLU A 36 26.20 -4.78 -39.53
CA GLU A 36 26.95 -5.56 -40.50
C GLU A 36 26.06 -6.52 -41.29
N GLU A 37 25.10 -7.16 -40.63
CA GLU A 37 24.19 -8.09 -41.29
C GLU A 37 23.20 -7.37 -42.21
N GLU A 38 22.66 -6.21 -41.78
CA GLU A 38 21.84 -5.36 -42.64
C GLU A 38 22.63 -4.86 -43.86
N ARG A 39 23.88 -4.44 -43.68
CA ARG A 39 24.73 -4.02 -44.80
C ARG A 39 25.04 -5.14 -45.79
N ARG A 40 25.16 -6.40 -45.31
CA ARG A 40 25.47 -7.57 -46.15
C ARG A 40 24.25 -8.13 -46.88
N LEU A 41 23.12 -8.22 -46.20
CA LEU A 41 21.93 -8.95 -46.66
C LEU A 41 20.73 -8.04 -46.94
N GLY A 42 20.80 -6.77 -46.55
CA GLY A 42 19.76 -5.77 -46.73
C GLY A 42 18.41 -6.24 -46.21
N PRO A 43 17.35 -6.23 -47.05
CA PRO A 43 15.98 -6.58 -46.62
C PRO A 43 15.81 -8.07 -46.27
N ASN A 44 16.78 -8.93 -46.61
CA ASN A 44 16.76 -10.35 -46.25
C ASN A 44 17.53 -10.65 -44.95
N SER A 45 17.98 -9.63 -44.24
CA SER A 45 18.65 -9.79 -42.95
C SER A 45 17.71 -10.40 -41.91
N GLY A 46 18.25 -11.25 -41.04
CA GLY A 46 17.50 -11.80 -39.91
C GLY A 46 17.16 -10.72 -38.90
N LEU A 47 16.03 -10.90 -38.19
CA LEU A 47 15.65 -10.01 -37.08
C LEU A 47 16.62 -10.20 -35.90
N HIS A 48 17.24 -9.11 -35.45
CA HIS A 48 18.05 -9.03 -34.24
C HIS A 48 17.20 -8.49 -33.09
N ILE A 49 17.18 -9.20 -31.96
CA ILE A 49 16.45 -8.77 -30.77
C ILE A 49 17.45 -8.32 -29.71
N ILE A 50 17.30 -7.09 -29.23
CA ILE A 50 18.11 -6.52 -28.15
C ILE A 50 17.17 -6.21 -26.97
N ILE A 51 17.42 -6.86 -25.83
CA ILE A 51 16.64 -6.69 -24.62
C ILE A 51 17.49 -5.91 -23.61
N PHE A 52 17.01 -4.74 -23.22
CA PHE A 52 17.57 -3.93 -22.15
C PHE A 52 16.72 -4.12 -20.88
N ASP A 53 17.31 -4.72 -19.86
CA ASP A 53 16.71 -4.72 -18.51
C ASP A 53 17.13 -3.46 -17.74
N GLU A 54 16.25 -2.94 -16.89
CA GLU A 54 16.46 -1.68 -16.14
C GLU A 54 16.98 -0.53 -17.03
N ILE A 55 16.30 -0.28 -18.16
CA ILE A 55 16.71 0.75 -19.12
C ILE A 55 16.73 2.16 -18.50
N ASP A 56 15.99 2.40 -17.42
CA ASP A 56 16.02 3.66 -16.65
C ASP A 56 17.36 3.93 -15.95
N ALA A 57 18.22 2.92 -15.79
CA ALA A 57 19.59 3.11 -15.30
C ALA A 57 20.46 3.90 -16.29
N ILE A 58 20.28 3.65 -17.60
CA ILE A 58 21.05 4.29 -18.68
C ILE A 58 20.32 5.49 -19.28
N CYS A 59 18.98 5.46 -19.32
CA CYS A 59 18.15 6.41 -20.05
C CYS A 59 17.40 7.40 -19.15
N LYS A 60 18.10 8.01 -18.20
CA LYS A 60 17.50 9.01 -17.30
C LYS A 60 17.16 10.30 -18.05
N ALA A 61 16.10 10.98 -17.60
CA ALA A 61 15.74 12.31 -18.10
C ALA A 61 16.94 13.29 -17.98
N ARG A 62 17.26 13.95 -19.08
CA ARG A 62 18.36 14.92 -19.19
C ARG A 62 18.21 16.05 -18.15
N GLY A 63 19.32 16.43 -17.52
CA GLY A 63 19.35 17.53 -16.56
C GLY A 63 18.77 17.24 -15.18
N SER A 64 18.38 16.00 -14.88
CA SER A 64 17.82 15.60 -13.57
C SER A 64 18.86 15.45 -12.44
N VAL A 65 20.15 15.35 -12.76
CA VAL A 65 21.22 15.17 -11.76
C VAL A 65 22.28 16.26 -11.91
N ALA A 66 22.23 17.26 -11.02
CA ALA A 66 23.34 18.18 -10.81
C ALA A 66 24.49 17.44 -10.09
N GLY A 67 25.39 16.78 -10.84
CA GLY A 67 26.65 16.27 -10.27
C GLY A 67 27.15 14.90 -10.75
N ALA A 68 26.34 14.12 -11.47
CA ALA A 68 26.84 12.92 -12.16
C ALA A 68 27.31 13.33 -13.55
N ALA A 69 28.59 13.11 -13.85
CA ALA A 69 29.23 13.43 -15.12
C ALA A 69 28.33 13.09 -16.32
N GLY A 70 28.30 13.95 -17.34
CA GLY A 70 27.44 13.86 -18.54
C GLY A 70 27.56 12.59 -19.39
N VAL A 71 28.20 11.54 -18.88
CA VAL A 71 28.23 10.18 -19.43
C VAL A 71 26.82 9.65 -19.68
N HIS A 72 25.87 9.89 -18.77
CA HIS A 72 24.49 9.46 -18.97
C HIS A 72 23.86 10.11 -20.21
N ASP A 73 24.06 11.42 -20.40
CA ASP A 73 23.51 12.14 -21.55
C ASP A 73 24.13 11.68 -22.87
N THR A 74 25.44 11.37 -22.88
CA THR A 74 26.10 10.90 -24.12
C THR A 74 25.68 9.48 -24.49
N VAL A 75 25.50 8.60 -23.50
CA VAL A 75 24.97 7.23 -23.67
C VAL A 75 23.55 7.26 -24.26
N VAL A 76 22.67 8.14 -23.76
CA VAL A 76 21.31 8.31 -24.32
C VAL A 76 21.36 8.80 -25.77
N ASN A 77 22.17 9.81 -26.07
CA ASN A 77 22.32 10.31 -27.44
C ASN A 77 22.88 9.24 -28.39
N GLN A 78 23.82 8.42 -27.92
CA GLN A 78 24.36 7.32 -28.70
C GLN A 78 23.30 6.25 -29.00
N LEU A 79 22.46 5.89 -28.03
CA LEU A 79 21.36 4.94 -28.22
C LEU A 79 20.31 5.50 -29.20
N LEU A 80 19.94 6.78 -29.06
CA LEU A 80 19.02 7.46 -29.97
C LEU A 80 19.53 7.48 -31.42
N THR A 81 20.82 7.75 -31.60
CA THR A 81 21.46 7.75 -32.92
C THR A 81 21.49 6.36 -33.55
N LYS A 82 21.50 5.29 -32.75
CA LYS A 82 21.49 3.91 -33.25
C LYS A 82 20.10 3.40 -33.61
N ILE A 83 19.04 3.99 -33.06
CA ILE A 83 17.65 3.61 -33.35
C ILE A 83 17.05 4.46 -34.49
N ASP A 84 17.34 5.77 -34.49
CA ASP A 84 16.70 6.78 -35.36
C ASP A 84 17.73 7.57 -36.18
N GLY A 85 18.94 7.02 -36.32
CA GLY A 85 20.02 7.66 -37.07
C GLY A 85 19.81 7.65 -38.58
N VAL A 86 20.78 8.23 -39.29
CA VAL A 86 20.81 8.27 -40.76
C VAL A 86 20.85 6.85 -41.36
N ASP A 87 21.49 5.91 -40.66
CA ASP A 87 21.51 4.49 -40.98
C ASP A 87 20.39 3.78 -40.19
N GLN A 88 19.13 3.97 -40.60
CA GLN A 88 17.98 3.36 -39.93
C GLN A 88 17.99 1.83 -40.13
N LEU A 89 18.17 1.11 -39.04
CA LEU A 89 18.15 -0.36 -39.00
C LEU A 89 16.70 -0.87 -38.99
N ASN A 90 16.26 -1.51 -40.07
CA ASN A 90 14.92 -2.08 -40.15
C ASN A 90 14.84 -3.53 -39.65
N ASN A 91 15.99 -4.13 -39.31
CA ASN A 91 16.12 -5.52 -38.89
C ASN A 91 16.35 -5.67 -37.37
N ILE A 92 16.09 -4.64 -36.57
CA ILE A 92 16.25 -4.67 -35.12
C ILE A 92 14.90 -4.55 -34.39
N LEU A 93 14.76 -5.28 -33.29
CA LEU A 93 13.69 -5.12 -32.31
C LEU A 93 14.33 -4.84 -30.95
N VAL A 94 14.12 -3.63 -30.44
CA VAL A 94 14.61 -3.23 -29.11
C VAL A 94 13.47 -3.35 -28.11
N ILE A 95 13.70 -4.13 -27.04
CA ILE A 95 12.75 -4.31 -25.93
C ILE A 95 13.41 -3.72 -24.69
N GLY A 96 12.83 -2.65 -24.14
CA GLY A 96 13.26 -2.05 -22.87
C GLY A 96 12.33 -2.44 -21.73
N MET A 97 12.88 -2.98 -20.65
CA MET A 97 12.17 -3.27 -19.40
C MET A 97 12.56 -2.22 -18.37
N THR A 98 11.58 -1.68 -17.65
CA THR A 98 11.81 -0.69 -16.58
C THR A 98 10.73 -0.77 -15.51
N ASN A 99 11.12 -0.43 -14.28
CA ASN A 99 10.19 -0.23 -13.18
C ASN A 99 9.70 1.23 -13.07
N ARG A 100 10.39 2.17 -13.74
CA ARG A 100 10.23 3.61 -13.57
C ARG A 100 10.13 4.33 -14.91
N LYS A 101 8.94 4.25 -15.52
CA LYS A 101 8.62 4.99 -16.75
C LYS A 101 8.83 6.51 -16.60
N ASP A 102 8.60 7.06 -15.41
CA ASP A 102 8.76 8.48 -15.09
C ASP A 102 10.20 8.98 -15.24
N MET A 103 11.19 8.10 -15.09
CA MET A 103 12.60 8.45 -15.16
C MET A 103 13.15 8.42 -16.58
N ILE A 104 12.44 7.84 -17.54
CA ILE A 104 12.93 7.64 -18.90
C ILE A 104 12.87 8.95 -19.69
N ASP A 105 13.90 9.21 -20.49
CA ASP A 105 13.94 10.34 -21.42
C ASP A 105 12.77 10.29 -22.43
N GLU A 106 11.96 11.35 -22.46
CA GLU A 106 10.81 11.48 -23.37
C GLU A 106 11.20 11.36 -24.85
N ALA A 107 12.44 11.67 -25.22
CA ALA A 107 12.94 11.54 -26.58
C ALA A 107 12.96 10.08 -27.05
N LEU A 108 13.20 9.11 -26.17
CA LEU A 108 13.15 7.67 -26.52
C LEU A 108 11.71 7.19 -26.72
N MET A 109 10.76 7.84 -26.05
CA MET A 109 9.34 7.47 -26.04
C MET A 109 8.55 8.01 -27.23
N ARG A 110 9.19 8.74 -28.14
CA ARG A 110 8.56 9.27 -29.35
C ARG A 110 8.32 8.17 -30.39
N PRO A 111 7.24 8.26 -31.19
CA PRO A 111 7.00 7.34 -32.31
C PRO A 111 8.22 7.27 -33.25
N GLY A 112 8.54 6.08 -33.74
CA GLY A 112 9.76 5.78 -34.51
C GLY A 112 10.94 5.24 -33.69
N ARG A 113 10.84 5.28 -32.34
CA ARG A 113 11.84 4.70 -31.42
C ARG A 113 11.19 3.62 -30.55
N LEU A 114 10.88 3.92 -29.28
CA LEU A 114 10.07 3.05 -28.42
C LEU A 114 8.58 3.37 -28.62
N GLU A 115 8.04 2.92 -29.76
CA GLU A 115 6.66 3.21 -30.17
C GLU A 115 5.62 2.55 -29.26
N VAL A 116 5.78 1.24 -28.98
CA VAL A 116 4.81 0.47 -28.19
C VAL A 116 5.21 0.48 -26.73
N GLN A 117 4.37 1.07 -25.89
CA GLN A 117 4.54 1.10 -24.44
C GLN A 117 3.49 0.18 -23.81
N MET A 118 3.94 -0.93 -23.26
CA MET A 118 3.07 -1.90 -22.60
C MET A 118 3.29 -1.84 -21.09
N GLU A 119 2.24 -1.50 -20.34
CA GLU A 119 2.26 -1.56 -18.88
C GLU A 119 1.91 -2.99 -18.44
N ILE A 120 2.85 -3.66 -17.78
CA ILE A 120 2.61 -4.97 -17.17
C ILE A 120 2.13 -4.74 -15.74
N GLY A 121 0.83 -4.94 -15.52
CA GLY A 121 0.21 -4.85 -14.20
C GLY A 121 0.39 -6.12 -13.36
N LEU A 122 -0.15 -6.08 -12.14
CA LEU A 122 -0.28 -7.27 -11.30
C LEU A 122 -1.26 -8.27 -11.93
N PRO A 123 -1.04 -9.59 -11.74
CA PRO A 123 -1.92 -10.61 -12.29
C PRO A 123 -3.30 -10.61 -11.62
N ASP A 124 -4.35 -10.71 -12.44
CA ASP A 124 -5.72 -10.97 -12.00
C ASP A 124 -5.85 -12.33 -11.32
N GLU A 125 -6.96 -12.60 -10.64
CA GLU A 125 -7.20 -13.90 -9.98
C GLU A 125 -7.03 -15.11 -10.92
N LYS A 126 -7.53 -15.00 -12.15
CA LYS A 126 -7.33 -16.02 -13.19
C LYS A 126 -5.85 -16.12 -13.62
N GLY A 127 -5.16 -14.98 -13.71
CA GLY A 127 -3.73 -14.93 -14.02
C GLY A 127 -2.88 -15.57 -12.90
N ARG A 128 -3.22 -15.32 -11.63
CA ARG A 128 -2.56 -15.95 -10.48
C ARG A 128 -2.75 -17.46 -10.49
N LEU A 129 -3.95 -17.95 -10.79
CA LEU A 129 -4.22 -19.37 -10.97
C LEU A 129 -3.33 -19.98 -12.07
N GLN A 130 -3.18 -19.30 -13.21
CA GLN A 130 -2.31 -19.75 -14.30
C GLN A 130 -0.83 -19.81 -13.87
N ILE A 131 -0.34 -18.77 -13.19
CA ILE A 131 1.04 -18.71 -12.68
C ILE A 131 1.28 -19.84 -11.67
N LEU A 132 0.39 -20.01 -10.70
CA LEU A 132 0.46 -21.10 -9.72
C LEU A 132 0.46 -22.46 -10.43
N ASN A 133 -0.39 -22.65 -11.44
CA ASN A 133 -0.41 -23.89 -12.23
C ASN A 133 0.92 -24.14 -12.96
N ILE A 134 1.55 -23.10 -13.52
CA ILE A 134 2.87 -23.23 -14.18
C ILE A 134 3.94 -23.69 -13.19
N HIS A 135 4.04 -23.04 -12.02
CA HIS A 135 5.06 -23.39 -11.02
C HIS A 135 4.78 -24.75 -10.34
N THR A 136 3.51 -25.15 -10.24
CA THR A 136 3.12 -26.44 -9.64
C THR A 136 3.07 -27.59 -10.66
N SER A 137 3.13 -27.33 -11.97
CA SER A 137 3.05 -28.36 -13.03
C SER A 137 4.13 -29.44 -12.85
N ARG A 138 5.38 -29.03 -12.67
CA ARG A 138 6.50 -29.97 -12.45
C ARG A 138 6.32 -30.79 -11.16
N MET A 139 5.80 -30.17 -10.10
CA MET A 139 5.55 -30.88 -8.83
C MET A 139 4.44 -31.91 -8.98
N LYS A 140 3.42 -31.60 -9.78
CA LYS A 140 2.30 -32.48 -10.07
C LYS A 140 2.72 -33.66 -10.95
N GLU A 141 3.55 -33.42 -11.97
CA GLU A 141 4.15 -34.48 -12.81
C GLU A 141 4.92 -35.51 -11.99
N HIS A 142 5.66 -35.06 -10.97
CA HIS A 142 6.41 -35.93 -10.07
C HIS A 142 5.61 -36.44 -8.86
N LYS A 143 4.29 -36.19 -8.79
CA LYS A 143 3.41 -36.58 -7.66
C LYS A 143 3.89 -36.09 -6.28
N LYS A 144 4.53 -34.92 -6.24
CA LYS A 144 5.03 -34.26 -5.01
C LYS A 144 4.08 -33.19 -4.49
N LEU A 145 2.92 -33.01 -5.13
CA LEU A 145 1.84 -32.15 -4.68
C LEU A 145 0.70 -33.05 -4.18
N ASN A 146 0.19 -32.77 -2.96
CA ASN A 146 -0.93 -33.50 -2.41
C ASN A 146 -2.26 -33.05 -3.07
N ASP A 147 -3.23 -33.95 -3.17
CA ASP A 147 -4.56 -33.68 -3.75
C ASP A 147 -5.39 -32.71 -2.88
N ASP A 148 -4.99 -32.47 -1.63
CA ASP A 148 -5.59 -31.49 -0.71
C ASP A 148 -5.35 -30.03 -1.11
N VAL A 149 -4.45 -29.77 -2.07
CA VAL A 149 -4.10 -28.39 -2.47
C VAL A 149 -5.03 -27.90 -3.58
N ASP A 150 -5.96 -26.99 -3.24
CA ASP A 150 -6.74 -26.24 -4.23
C ASP A 150 -6.03 -24.95 -4.65
N LEU A 151 -5.56 -24.91 -5.90
CA LEU A 151 -4.91 -23.72 -6.47
C LEU A 151 -5.88 -22.54 -6.64
N LYS A 152 -7.20 -22.79 -6.76
CA LYS A 152 -8.20 -21.72 -6.85
C LYS A 152 -8.34 -20.99 -5.51
N GLU A 153 -8.39 -21.76 -4.43
CA GLU A 153 -8.38 -21.20 -3.08
C GLU A 153 -7.13 -20.34 -2.85
N LEU A 154 -5.95 -20.86 -3.20
CA LEU A 154 -4.71 -20.10 -3.08
C LEU A 154 -4.72 -18.81 -3.91
N ALA A 155 -5.21 -18.85 -5.15
CA ALA A 155 -5.31 -17.65 -6.00
C ALA A 155 -6.23 -16.57 -5.43
N ALA A 156 -7.29 -16.97 -4.71
CA ALA A 156 -8.21 -16.06 -4.03
C ALA A 156 -7.60 -15.44 -2.77
N LEU A 157 -6.77 -16.19 -2.04
CA LEU A 157 -6.06 -15.73 -0.84
C LEU A 157 -4.87 -14.82 -1.17
N THR A 158 -4.14 -15.08 -2.27
CA THR A 158 -2.94 -14.32 -2.67
C THR A 158 -3.29 -13.05 -3.45
N LYS A 159 -4.15 -12.19 -2.92
CA LYS A 159 -4.51 -10.92 -3.57
C LYS A 159 -3.28 -10.02 -3.70
N ASN A 160 -3.11 -9.37 -4.86
CA ASN A 160 -1.99 -8.46 -5.18
C ASN A 160 -0.57 -9.08 -5.20
N PHE A 161 -0.44 -10.40 -5.18
CA PHE A 161 0.86 -11.04 -5.36
C PHE A 161 1.34 -10.88 -6.81
N SER A 162 2.58 -10.48 -6.97
CA SER A 162 3.34 -10.51 -8.23
C SER A 162 3.70 -11.95 -8.60
N GLY A 163 4.09 -12.17 -9.86
CA GLY A 163 4.54 -13.49 -10.32
C GLY A 163 5.70 -14.04 -9.49
N ALA A 164 6.67 -13.19 -9.12
CA ALA A 164 7.80 -13.57 -8.30
C ALA A 164 7.40 -13.95 -6.86
N GLU A 165 6.41 -13.27 -6.27
CA GLU A 165 5.90 -13.62 -4.94
C GLU A 165 5.11 -14.92 -4.96
N LEU A 166 4.36 -15.21 -6.03
CA LEU A 166 3.68 -16.50 -6.20
C LEU A 166 4.69 -17.65 -6.38
N GLU A 167 5.77 -17.43 -7.13
CA GLU A 167 6.87 -18.38 -7.21
C GLU A 167 7.52 -18.59 -5.85
N GLY A 168 7.78 -17.49 -5.14
CA GLY A 168 8.27 -17.49 -3.77
C GLY A 168 7.39 -18.34 -2.88
N LEU A 169 6.05 -18.19 -2.95
CA LEU A 169 5.09 -18.93 -2.13
C LEU A 169 5.21 -20.44 -2.33
N VAL A 170 5.32 -20.87 -3.59
CA VAL A 170 5.52 -22.28 -3.92
C VAL A 170 6.87 -22.77 -3.37
N ARG A 171 7.93 -21.97 -3.50
CA ARG A 171 9.27 -22.32 -3.00
C ARG A 171 9.33 -22.36 -1.46
N ALA A 172 8.65 -21.45 -0.78
CA ALA A 172 8.53 -21.43 0.67
C ALA A 172 7.74 -22.64 1.17
N ALA A 173 6.62 -22.98 0.54
CA ALA A 173 5.85 -24.18 0.85
C ALA A 173 6.68 -25.47 0.65
N GLN A 174 7.50 -25.53 -0.41
CA GLN A 174 8.47 -26.63 -0.60
C GLN A 174 9.51 -26.69 0.53
N SER A 175 10.06 -25.54 0.94
CA SER A 175 11.03 -25.45 2.03
C SER A 175 10.42 -25.88 3.37
N THR A 176 9.20 -25.45 3.67
CA THR A 176 8.47 -25.85 4.88
C THR A 176 8.14 -27.33 4.88
N ALA A 177 7.69 -27.86 3.74
CA ALA A 177 7.47 -29.29 3.58
C ALA A 177 8.78 -30.06 3.81
N LEU A 178 9.90 -29.63 3.23
CA LEU A 178 11.21 -30.25 3.43
C LEU A 178 11.65 -30.17 4.90
N ASN A 179 11.48 -29.02 5.54
CA ASN A 179 11.81 -28.79 6.96
C ASN A 179 11.00 -29.68 7.91
N ARG A 180 9.74 -30.01 7.58
CA ARG A 180 8.92 -30.95 8.36
C ARG A 180 9.55 -32.34 8.44
N PHE A 181 10.17 -32.80 7.35
CA PHE A 181 10.85 -34.11 7.33
C PHE A 181 12.29 -34.04 7.87
N ILE A 182 12.88 -32.85 7.99
CA ILE A 182 14.26 -32.65 8.45
C ILE A 182 14.37 -32.48 9.99
N LYS A 183 13.28 -32.33 10.77
CA LYS A 183 13.40 -31.97 12.20
C LYS A 183 13.18 -33.08 13.24
N ALA A 184 14.15 -33.12 14.17
CA ALA A 184 14.12 -33.52 15.58
C ALA A 184 14.63 -34.91 16.01
N THR A 185 15.76 -35.37 15.48
CA THR A 185 16.72 -36.15 16.30
C THR A 185 18.11 -35.60 16.06
N SER A 186 18.92 -35.50 17.11
CA SER A 186 20.26 -34.87 17.15
C SER A 186 21.31 -35.48 16.21
N LYS A 187 20.89 -36.38 15.32
CA LYS A 187 21.64 -36.92 14.19
C LYS A 187 20.86 -36.65 12.93
N VAL A 188 21.49 -35.94 11.98
CA VAL A 188 21.00 -35.75 10.62
C VAL A 188 21.11 -37.10 9.89
N GLU A 189 20.23 -38.05 10.22
CA GLU A 189 20.03 -39.25 9.43
C GLU A 189 18.83 -38.97 8.52
N VAL A 190 19.15 -38.63 7.27
CA VAL A 190 18.16 -38.42 6.22
C VAL A 190 17.70 -39.80 5.77
N ASP A 191 16.53 -40.23 6.22
CA ASP A 191 15.95 -41.50 5.77
C ASP A 191 15.62 -41.43 4.27
N PRO A 192 16.27 -42.21 3.38
CA PRO A 192 16.08 -42.10 1.93
C PRO A 192 14.64 -42.39 1.49
N LYS A 193 13.91 -43.19 2.29
CA LYS A 193 12.50 -43.54 2.05
C LYS A 193 11.52 -42.41 2.40
N ALA A 194 11.90 -41.49 3.29
CA ALA A 194 11.05 -40.37 3.67
C ALA A 194 11.03 -39.27 2.59
N ILE A 195 12.11 -39.11 1.84
CA ILE A 195 12.20 -38.17 0.71
C ILE A 195 11.27 -38.60 -0.45
N ASP A 196 11.11 -39.91 -0.67
CA ASP A 196 10.25 -40.41 -1.74
C ASP A 196 8.76 -40.14 -1.46
N ASN A 197 8.36 -40.09 -0.20
CA ASN A 197 7.00 -39.75 0.24
C ASN A 197 6.79 -38.25 0.54
N LEU A 198 7.77 -37.38 0.27
CA LEU A 198 7.64 -35.95 0.48
C LEU A 198 6.57 -35.38 -0.48
N SER A 199 5.42 -34.98 0.07
CA SER A 199 4.40 -34.21 -0.64
C SER A 199 4.16 -32.87 0.03
N VAL A 200 4.01 -31.81 -0.74
CA VAL A 200 3.59 -30.49 -0.25
C VAL A 200 2.09 -30.52 0.01
N THR A 201 1.69 -30.12 1.22
CA THR A 201 0.31 -30.13 1.72
C THR A 201 -0.28 -28.73 1.77
N ARG A 202 -1.61 -28.61 1.87
CA ARG A 202 -2.31 -27.31 2.00
C ARG A 202 -1.80 -26.51 3.20
N ALA A 203 -1.52 -27.19 4.32
CA ALA A 203 -0.99 -26.57 5.53
C ALA A 203 0.39 -25.91 5.30
N ASP A 204 1.23 -26.46 4.42
CA ASP A 204 2.55 -25.90 4.12
C ASP A 204 2.43 -24.56 3.37
N PHE A 205 1.43 -24.45 2.47
CA PHE A 205 1.11 -23.20 1.78
C PHE A 205 0.54 -22.13 2.71
N LEU A 206 -0.37 -22.51 3.62
CA LEU A 206 -0.94 -21.58 4.59
C LEU A 206 0.13 -21.06 5.56
N HIS A 207 1.01 -21.94 6.05
CA HIS A 207 2.13 -21.53 6.89
C HIS A 207 3.07 -20.56 6.16
N ALA A 208 3.37 -20.82 4.88
CA ALA A 208 4.21 -19.95 4.08
C ALA A 208 3.58 -18.56 3.86
N LEU A 209 2.26 -18.50 3.69
CA LEU A 209 1.51 -17.25 3.50
C LEU A 209 1.45 -16.41 4.79
N GLU A 210 1.38 -17.05 5.96
CA GLU A 210 1.34 -16.35 7.25
C GLU A 210 2.73 -15.85 7.69
N ASN A 211 3.77 -16.67 7.52
CA ASN A 211 5.07 -16.45 8.16
C ASN A 211 6.19 -16.01 7.20
N ASP A 212 6.23 -16.56 5.99
CA ASP A 212 7.42 -16.43 5.13
C ASP A 212 7.26 -15.33 4.08
N ILE A 213 6.07 -15.21 3.47
CA ILE A 213 5.86 -14.33 2.31
C ILE A 213 4.66 -13.43 2.54
N LYS A 214 4.97 -12.16 2.78
CA LYS A 214 4.02 -11.06 2.79
C LYS A 214 4.09 -10.33 1.44
N PRO A 215 2.95 -9.87 0.89
CA PRO A 215 2.98 -9.10 -0.34
C PRO A 215 3.70 -7.78 -0.10
N ALA A 216 4.70 -7.48 -0.93
CA ALA A 216 5.41 -6.21 -0.91
C ALA A 216 4.50 -5.05 -1.37
N PHE A 217 3.47 -5.36 -2.18
CA PHE A 217 2.54 -4.38 -2.71
C PHE A 217 1.21 -4.38 -1.94
N GLY A 218 0.92 -3.27 -1.26
CA GLY A 218 -0.47 -2.89 -0.98
C GLY A 218 -1.17 -3.50 0.21
N LEU A 219 -0.49 -4.20 1.13
CA LEU A 219 -1.09 -4.56 2.42
C LEU A 219 -0.24 -4.01 3.56
N SER A 220 -0.59 -2.82 4.04
CA SER A 220 -0.17 -2.38 5.37
C SER A 220 -1.03 -3.05 6.44
N ALA A 221 -1.19 -4.38 6.37
CA ALA A 221 -1.97 -5.15 7.35
C ALA A 221 -1.43 -4.90 8.77
N GLU A 222 -0.11 -4.88 8.91
CA GLU A 222 0.57 -4.56 10.18
C GLU A 222 0.24 -3.14 10.68
N ALA A 223 0.21 -2.15 9.78
CA ALA A 223 -0.13 -0.77 10.17
C ALA A 223 -1.61 -0.65 10.57
N LEU A 224 -2.51 -1.32 9.85
CA LEU A 224 -3.94 -1.38 10.19
C LEU A 224 -4.16 -2.10 11.52
N ASP A 225 -3.50 -3.23 11.74
CA ASP A 225 -3.61 -4.00 12.98
C ASP A 225 -3.01 -3.23 14.17
N HIS A 226 -1.94 -2.45 13.96
CA HIS A 226 -1.41 -1.53 14.97
C HIS A 226 -2.43 -0.44 15.33
N LEU A 227 -3.07 0.18 14.33
CA LEU A 227 -4.14 1.17 14.53
C LEU A 227 -5.38 0.58 15.20
N LEU A 228 -5.61 -0.72 15.06
CA LEU A 228 -6.74 -1.48 15.62
C LEU A 228 -6.37 -2.31 16.85
N SER A 229 -5.22 -2.05 17.48
CA SER A 229 -4.67 -2.83 18.61
C SER A 229 -5.64 -3.04 19.78
N HIS A 230 -6.55 -2.10 20.03
CA HIS A 230 -7.53 -2.15 21.14
C HIS A 230 -8.93 -2.60 20.67
N GLY A 231 -9.08 -3.01 19.42
CA GLY A 231 -10.37 -3.29 18.80
C GLY A 231 -11.24 -2.04 18.61
N ILE A 232 -12.50 -2.26 18.24
CA ILE A 232 -13.52 -1.22 18.15
C ILE A 232 -14.65 -1.57 19.10
N ILE A 233 -14.86 -0.71 20.10
CA ILE A 233 -15.94 -0.78 21.06
C ILE A 233 -17.17 -0.10 20.46
N ASN A 234 -18.27 -0.82 20.34
CA ASN A 234 -19.52 -0.28 19.79
C ASN A 234 -20.40 0.28 20.91
N TRP A 235 -20.00 1.42 21.43
CA TRP A 235 -20.59 2.00 22.63
C TRP A 235 -21.91 2.75 22.42
N GLY A 236 -22.35 2.96 21.18
CA GLY A 236 -23.60 3.69 20.95
C GLY A 236 -24.04 3.80 19.50
N LYS A 237 -25.23 4.39 19.31
CA LYS A 237 -25.82 4.64 17.98
C LYS A 237 -24.92 5.46 17.03
N PRO A 238 -24.13 6.46 17.49
CA PRO A 238 -23.26 7.21 16.59
C PRO A 238 -22.24 6.33 15.87
N VAL A 239 -21.65 5.35 16.56
CA VAL A 239 -20.66 4.43 15.99
C VAL A 239 -21.32 3.51 14.96
N GLN A 240 -22.50 2.97 15.26
CA GLN A 240 -23.29 2.16 14.31
C GLN A 240 -23.62 2.96 13.05
N HIS A 241 -24.10 4.20 13.20
CA HIS A 241 -24.42 5.07 12.07
C HIS A 241 -23.20 5.31 11.15
N ILE A 242 -22.01 5.53 11.73
CA ILE A 242 -20.77 5.67 10.96
C ILE A 242 -20.46 4.40 10.15
N PHE A 243 -20.67 3.22 10.74
CA PHE A 243 -20.49 1.95 10.02
C PHE A 243 -21.52 1.73 8.92
N ASP A 244 -22.79 2.07 9.16
CA ASP A 244 -23.84 1.90 8.18
C ASP A 244 -23.63 2.82 6.96
N VAL A 245 -23.31 4.10 7.21
CA VAL A 245 -22.96 5.04 6.13
C VAL A 245 -21.65 4.63 5.45
N GLY A 246 -20.67 4.16 6.23
CA GLY A 246 -19.40 3.66 5.71
C GLY A 246 -19.58 2.48 4.75
N LYS A 247 -20.48 1.52 5.05
CA LYS A 247 -20.80 0.41 4.14
C LYS A 247 -21.37 0.89 2.81
N ILE A 248 -22.30 1.85 2.85
CA ILE A 248 -22.89 2.44 1.64
C ILE A 248 -21.80 3.09 0.77
N LEU A 249 -20.85 3.80 1.39
CA LEU A 249 -19.74 4.45 0.68
C LEU A 249 -18.75 3.42 0.08
N ILE A 250 -18.51 2.31 0.78
CA ILE A 250 -17.70 1.20 0.27
C ILE A 250 -18.39 0.56 -0.95
N GLU A 251 -19.69 0.28 -0.85
CA GLU A 251 -20.49 -0.27 -1.95
C GLU A 251 -20.50 0.67 -3.16
N GLN A 252 -20.61 1.98 -2.93
CA GLN A 252 -20.50 3.00 -3.97
C GLN A 252 -19.12 2.98 -4.64
N ALA A 253 -18.03 2.85 -3.87
CA ALA A 253 -16.66 2.77 -4.38
C ALA A 253 -16.40 1.47 -5.19
N MET A 254 -17.07 0.37 -4.83
CA MET A 254 -17.01 -0.89 -5.58
C MET A 254 -17.86 -0.87 -6.85
N SER A 255 -18.99 -0.15 -6.84
CA SER A 255 -20.00 -0.23 -7.90
C SER A 255 -19.48 0.31 -9.24
N PRO A 256 -19.60 -0.46 -10.34
CA PRO A 256 -19.13 -0.03 -11.66
C PRO A 256 -19.97 1.10 -12.27
N ASP A 257 -21.18 1.32 -11.77
CA ASP A 257 -22.12 2.34 -12.27
C ASP A 257 -21.94 3.72 -11.64
N SER A 258 -21.01 3.87 -10.68
CA SER A 258 -20.76 5.16 -10.04
C SER A 258 -20.09 6.14 -11.02
N LEU A 259 -20.64 7.36 -11.10
CA LEU A 259 -20.21 8.43 -12.00
C LEU A 259 -18.73 8.82 -11.82
N SER A 260 -18.22 8.73 -10.59
CA SER A 260 -16.84 9.05 -10.23
C SER A 260 -16.06 7.79 -9.88
N GLY A 261 -14.84 7.67 -10.42
CA GLY A 261 -13.87 6.63 -10.06
C GLY A 261 -13.32 6.77 -8.63
N VAL A 262 -13.54 7.91 -7.99
CA VAL A 262 -13.03 8.26 -6.65
C VAL A 262 -14.17 8.49 -5.68
N VAL A 263 -14.06 7.92 -4.48
CA VAL A 263 -14.89 8.24 -3.32
C VAL A 263 -13.99 8.74 -2.19
N SER A 264 -14.07 10.02 -1.86
CA SER A 264 -13.29 10.67 -0.80
C SER A 264 -14.17 10.93 0.42
N VAL A 265 -13.77 10.39 1.58
CA VAL A 265 -14.54 10.46 2.82
C VAL A 265 -13.68 11.08 3.92
N LEU A 266 -14.20 12.11 4.58
CA LEU A 266 -13.55 12.72 5.73
C LEU A 266 -14.22 12.29 7.02
N LEU A 267 -13.47 11.67 7.93
CA LEU A 267 -13.86 11.45 9.32
C LEU A 267 -13.34 12.63 10.16
N GLU A 268 -14.27 13.46 10.61
CA GLU A 268 -13.97 14.61 11.45
C GLU A 268 -14.51 14.46 12.87
N GLY A 269 -14.02 15.25 13.81
CA GLY A 269 -14.52 15.27 15.17
C GLY A 269 -13.47 15.67 16.19
N PRO A 270 -13.81 15.77 17.48
CA PRO A 270 -12.88 16.20 18.52
C PRO A 270 -11.64 15.31 18.62
N PRO A 271 -10.50 15.81 19.11
CA PRO A 271 -9.32 14.98 19.34
C PRO A 271 -9.64 13.81 20.27
N ASN A 272 -8.97 12.67 20.08
CA ASN A 272 -9.14 11.44 20.88
C ASN A 272 -10.51 10.73 20.75
N SER A 273 -11.35 11.09 19.79
CA SER A 273 -12.64 10.42 19.54
C SER A 273 -12.55 9.08 18.79
N GLY A 274 -11.34 8.64 18.38
CA GLY A 274 -11.15 7.33 17.73
C GLY A 274 -11.29 7.33 16.20
N LYS A 275 -11.26 8.51 15.55
CA LYS A 275 -11.38 8.67 14.09
C LYS A 275 -10.46 7.75 13.28
N THR A 276 -9.17 7.71 13.62
CA THR A 276 -8.17 6.89 12.94
C THR A 276 -8.50 5.40 13.03
N ALA A 277 -8.95 4.92 14.20
CA ALA A 277 -9.35 3.53 14.39
C ALA A 277 -10.61 3.20 13.59
N LEU A 278 -11.62 4.09 13.60
CA LEU A 278 -12.84 3.91 12.79
C LEU A 278 -12.53 3.90 11.30
N ALA A 279 -11.67 4.80 10.82
CA ALA A 279 -11.25 4.83 9.43
C ALA A 279 -10.46 3.58 9.04
N ALA A 280 -9.55 3.11 9.89
CA ALA A 280 -8.84 1.86 9.68
C ALA A 280 -9.79 0.65 9.65
N GLN A 281 -10.83 0.63 10.51
CA GLN A 281 -11.83 -0.41 10.51
C GLN A 281 -12.67 -0.40 9.23
N LEU A 282 -13.09 0.78 8.75
CA LEU A 282 -13.79 0.91 7.45
C LEU A 282 -12.91 0.43 6.30
N ALA A 283 -11.63 0.78 6.30
CA ALA A 283 -10.66 0.29 5.32
C ALA A 283 -10.57 -1.25 5.37
N LYS A 284 -10.46 -1.85 6.56
CA LYS A 284 -10.41 -3.31 6.74
C LYS A 284 -11.71 -4.00 6.28
N MET A 285 -12.87 -3.40 6.57
CA MET A 285 -14.18 -3.90 6.14
C MET A 285 -14.37 -3.87 4.62
N SER A 286 -13.72 -2.93 3.91
CA SER A 286 -13.79 -2.86 2.45
C SER A 286 -13.25 -4.11 1.75
N ASN A 287 -12.33 -4.84 2.39
CA ASN A 287 -11.63 -5.99 1.80
C ASN A 287 -11.03 -5.69 0.40
N PHE A 288 -10.68 -4.43 0.17
CA PHE A 288 -10.03 -4.01 -1.07
C PHE A 288 -8.65 -4.67 -1.18
N PRO A 289 -8.24 -5.10 -2.39
CA PRO A 289 -6.93 -5.68 -2.62
C PRO A 289 -5.79 -4.81 -2.11
N PHE A 290 -5.84 -3.49 -2.39
CA PHE A 290 -4.83 -2.54 -1.97
C PHE A 290 -5.36 -1.67 -0.83
N ILE A 291 -4.71 -1.71 0.33
CA ILE A 291 -4.95 -0.79 1.44
C ILE A 291 -3.61 -0.23 1.92
N LYS A 292 -3.48 1.10 1.89
CA LYS A 292 -2.28 1.78 2.37
C LYS A 292 -2.63 2.91 3.33
N VAL A 293 -1.99 2.91 4.48
CA VAL A 293 -2.03 4.01 5.44
C VAL A 293 -0.94 5.02 5.09
N CYS A 294 -1.33 6.29 4.99
CA CYS A 294 -0.48 7.46 4.87
C CYS A 294 -0.52 8.19 6.21
N SER A 295 0.41 7.83 7.10
CA SER A 295 0.54 8.43 8.43
C SER A 295 1.64 9.50 8.45
N PRO A 296 1.43 10.64 9.14
CA PRO A 296 2.50 11.61 9.39
C PRO A 296 3.71 11.01 10.11
N GLU A 297 3.51 9.91 10.87
CA GLU A 297 4.58 9.24 11.63
C GLU A 297 5.66 8.67 10.72
N GLU A 298 5.31 8.20 9.52
CA GLU A 298 6.27 7.70 8.52
C GLU A 298 7.03 8.84 7.82
N MET A 299 6.58 10.09 7.98
CA MET A 299 7.11 11.28 7.29
C MET A 299 7.81 12.26 8.24
N VAL A 300 8.15 11.82 9.44
CA VAL A 300 8.87 12.65 10.42
C VAL A 300 10.25 13.01 9.85
N GLY A 301 10.56 14.32 9.86
CA GLY A 301 11.83 14.85 9.34
C GLY A 301 11.85 15.10 7.83
N PHE A 302 10.77 14.81 7.11
CA PHE A 302 10.70 15.07 5.68
C PHE A 302 10.53 16.57 5.41
N SER A 303 11.19 17.06 4.36
CA SER A 303 10.87 18.37 3.78
C SER A 303 9.49 18.34 3.11
N GLU A 304 8.90 19.51 2.87
CA GLU A 304 7.58 19.62 2.22
C GLU A 304 7.55 18.90 0.86
N SER A 305 8.62 19.07 0.06
CA SER A 305 8.75 18.39 -1.24
C SER A 305 8.85 16.87 -1.10
N ALA A 306 9.57 16.38 -0.10
CA ALA A 306 9.68 14.94 0.16
C ALA A 306 8.34 14.34 0.61
N LYS A 307 7.57 15.06 1.44
CA LYS A 307 6.20 14.65 1.81
C LYS A 307 5.29 14.56 0.58
N CYS A 308 5.30 15.59 -0.26
CA CYS A 308 4.50 15.60 -1.50
C CYS A 308 4.86 14.43 -2.42
N LEU A 309 6.14 14.14 -2.58
CA LEU A 309 6.61 13.01 -3.40
C LEU A 309 6.13 11.68 -2.82
N GLN A 310 6.20 11.51 -1.49
CA GLN A 310 5.76 10.30 -0.83
C GLN A 310 4.23 10.11 -0.91
N ILE A 311 3.44 11.16 -0.67
CA ILE A 311 1.98 11.12 -0.81
C ILE A 311 1.62 10.78 -2.26
N ARG A 312 2.24 11.46 -3.23
CA ARG A 312 2.03 11.17 -4.65
C ARG A 312 2.35 9.72 -4.99
N LYS A 313 3.46 9.18 -4.49
CA LYS A 313 3.84 7.77 -4.68
C LYS A 313 2.76 6.82 -4.15
N ILE A 314 2.23 7.06 -2.96
CA ILE A 314 1.16 6.24 -2.37
C ILE A 314 -0.08 6.23 -3.26
N PHE A 315 -0.49 7.39 -3.77
CA PHE A 315 -1.63 7.48 -4.69
C PHE A 315 -1.32 6.80 -6.03
N ASP A 316 -0.15 7.04 -6.63
CA ASP A 316 0.25 6.41 -7.89
C ASP A 316 0.34 4.88 -7.77
N ASP A 317 0.73 4.34 -6.61
CA ASP A 317 0.66 2.91 -6.30
C ASP A 317 -0.81 2.43 -6.18
N ALA A 318 -1.67 3.20 -5.50
CA ALA A 318 -3.10 2.89 -5.40
C ALA A 318 -3.79 2.83 -6.78
N HIS A 319 -3.34 3.65 -7.74
CA HIS A 319 -3.81 3.66 -9.13
C HIS A 319 -3.41 2.43 -9.96
N ARG A 320 -2.54 1.54 -9.44
CA ARG A 320 -2.17 0.30 -10.14
C ARG A 320 -3.14 -0.85 -9.82
N SER A 321 -3.80 -0.78 -8.67
CA SER A 321 -4.78 -1.80 -8.26
C SER A 321 -6.16 -1.52 -8.84
N THR A 322 -6.97 -2.57 -9.02
CA THR A 322 -8.36 -2.45 -9.52
C THR A 322 -9.28 -1.78 -8.52
N LEU A 323 -9.15 -2.13 -7.23
CA LEU A 323 -9.84 -1.50 -6.11
C LEU A 323 -8.78 -1.15 -5.06
N SER A 324 -8.72 0.12 -4.66
CA SER A 324 -7.74 0.59 -3.69
C SER A 324 -8.36 1.49 -2.63
N CYS A 325 -7.87 1.38 -1.40
CA CYS A 325 -8.22 2.24 -0.28
C CYS A 325 -6.95 2.93 0.24
N VAL A 326 -6.95 4.25 0.30
CA VAL A 326 -5.87 5.03 0.90
C VAL A 326 -6.40 5.72 2.16
N LEU A 327 -5.82 5.40 3.31
CA LEU A 327 -6.13 6.05 4.58
C LEU A 327 -5.12 7.17 4.84
N VAL A 328 -5.53 8.42 4.68
CA VAL A 328 -4.74 9.61 5.02
C VAL A 328 -5.05 10.03 6.44
N ASP A 329 -4.16 9.73 7.36
CA ASP A 329 -4.38 10.03 8.77
C ASP A 329 -3.93 11.45 9.11
N ASN A 330 -4.74 12.15 9.90
CA ASN A 330 -4.43 13.39 10.57
C ASN A 330 -3.93 14.48 9.62
N ILE A 331 -4.81 14.92 8.71
CA ILE A 331 -4.49 15.89 7.65
C ILE A 331 -3.81 17.13 8.22
N GLU A 332 -4.26 17.67 9.36
CA GLU A 332 -3.66 18.85 9.96
C GLU A 332 -2.16 18.67 10.29
N ARG A 333 -1.73 17.45 10.66
CA ARG A 333 -0.32 17.14 10.90
C ARG A 333 0.47 16.96 9.60
N LEU A 334 -0.13 16.37 8.56
CA LEU A 334 0.52 16.28 7.24
C LEU A 334 0.79 17.68 6.66
N LEU A 335 -0.13 18.61 6.89
CA LEU A 335 -0.01 20.01 6.47
C LEU A 335 0.90 20.85 7.38
N ASP A 336 1.53 20.28 8.40
CA ASP A 336 2.33 21.00 9.40
C ASP A 336 1.57 22.18 10.04
N TYR A 337 0.26 22.02 10.25
CA TYR A 337 -0.58 23.11 10.74
C TYR A 337 -0.21 23.53 12.17
N GLY A 338 0.13 24.81 12.33
CA GLY A 338 0.38 25.45 13.62
C GLY A 338 -0.70 26.48 13.96
N ALA A 339 -1.23 26.42 15.18
CA ALA A 339 -2.26 27.36 15.64
C ALA A 339 -1.72 28.77 15.96
N VAL A 340 -0.42 28.90 16.28
CA VAL A 340 0.20 30.18 16.66
C VAL A 340 0.67 30.91 15.40
N GLY A 341 -0.22 31.76 14.87
CA GLY A 341 -0.10 32.33 13.53
C GLY A 341 -0.28 31.21 12.50
N PRO A 342 -1.41 31.13 11.78
CA PRO A 342 -1.76 29.96 10.98
C PRO A 342 -0.70 29.70 9.91
N ARG A 343 0.23 28.79 10.22
CA ARG A 343 1.28 28.31 9.32
C ARG A 343 0.90 26.91 8.90
N TYR A 344 1.02 26.64 7.62
CA TYR A 344 0.79 25.33 7.03
C TYR A 344 1.61 25.21 5.74
N SER A 345 1.85 23.98 5.33
CA SER A 345 2.53 23.67 4.07
C SER A 345 1.56 23.80 2.90
N ASN A 346 1.61 24.93 2.18
CA ASN A 346 0.76 25.16 1.02
C ASN A 346 1.04 24.16 -0.12
N ILE A 347 2.30 23.75 -0.30
CA ILE A 347 2.66 22.77 -1.33
C ILE A 347 1.96 21.44 -1.06
N THR A 348 1.96 20.99 0.20
CA THR A 348 1.30 19.75 0.61
C THR A 348 -0.23 19.86 0.49
N LEU A 349 -0.80 21.02 0.83
CA LEU A 349 -2.23 21.30 0.67
C LEU A 349 -2.68 21.19 -0.79
N GLN A 350 -1.98 21.88 -1.70
CA GLN A 350 -2.31 21.87 -3.12
C GLN A 350 -2.14 20.47 -3.72
N ALA A 351 -1.09 19.75 -3.35
CA ALA A 351 -0.89 18.37 -3.77
C ALA A 351 -2.07 17.48 -3.34
N LEU A 352 -2.52 17.60 -2.09
CA LEU A 352 -3.62 16.80 -1.54
C LEU A 352 -4.96 17.15 -2.20
N LEU A 353 -5.25 18.43 -2.46
CA LEU A 353 -6.45 18.87 -3.20
C LEU A 353 -6.51 18.27 -4.61
N VAL A 354 -5.38 18.24 -5.31
CA VAL A 354 -5.28 17.63 -6.65
C VAL A 354 -5.48 16.13 -6.56
N LEU A 355 -4.84 15.46 -5.61
CA LEU A 355 -4.90 13.99 -5.47
C LEU A 355 -6.29 13.50 -5.04
N LEU A 356 -7.03 14.25 -4.21
CA LEU A 356 -8.40 13.91 -3.83
C LEU A 356 -9.41 13.98 -4.98
N LYS A 357 -9.12 14.81 -6.00
CA LYS A 357 -9.99 15.00 -7.18
C LYS A 357 -9.52 14.24 -8.42
N LYS A 358 -8.30 13.72 -8.41
CA LYS A 358 -7.70 13.02 -9.55
C LYS A 358 -8.39 11.67 -9.76
N GLU A 359 -9.02 11.50 -10.91
CA GLU A 359 -9.66 10.23 -11.26
C GLU A 359 -8.63 9.13 -11.54
N PRO A 360 -8.90 7.89 -11.09
CA PRO A 360 -8.08 6.76 -11.43
C PRO A 360 -8.22 6.40 -12.92
N PRO A 361 -7.23 5.68 -13.48
CA PRO A 361 -7.33 5.14 -14.83
C PRO A 361 -8.60 4.29 -15.00
N LYS A 362 -9.10 4.21 -16.25
CA LYS A 362 -10.36 3.49 -16.57
C LYS A 362 -10.36 2.07 -16.01
N GLY A 363 -11.46 1.70 -15.38
CA GLY A 363 -11.65 0.37 -14.78
C GLY A 363 -11.01 0.18 -13.41
N ARG A 364 -10.39 1.21 -12.83
CA ARG A 364 -9.86 1.21 -11.47
C ARG A 364 -10.68 2.14 -10.58
N ARG A 365 -10.80 1.81 -9.29
CA ARG A 365 -11.55 2.59 -8.30
C ARG A 365 -10.69 2.88 -7.09
N LEU A 366 -10.85 4.08 -6.55
CA LEU A 366 -10.10 4.58 -5.41
C LEU A 366 -11.06 5.09 -4.32
N MET A 367 -10.91 4.55 -3.12
CA MET A 367 -11.52 5.11 -1.92
C MET A 367 -10.43 5.82 -1.10
N VAL A 368 -10.67 7.06 -0.72
CA VAL A 368 -9.78 7.82 0.14
C VAL A 368 -10.49 8.09 1.46
N LEU A 369 -9.95 7.55 2.55
CA LEU A 369 -10.41 7.84 3.90
C LEU A 369 -9.46 8.85 4.51
N CYS A 370 -9.97 9.98 4.96
CA CYS A 370 -9.20 11.03 5.59
C CYS A 370 -9.65 11.22 7.02
N THR A 371 -8.73 11.55 7.94
CA THR A 371 -9.10 11.91 9.31
C THR A 371 -8.61 13.31 9.67
N SER A 372 -9.42 14.03 10.44
CA SER A 372 -9.03 15.33 10.98
C SER A 372 -9.69 15.63 12.32
N SER A 373 -8.96 16.31 13.20
CA SER A 373 -9.50 16.79 14.47
C SER A 373 -9.94 18.25 14.44
N ARG A 374 -9.77 18.96 13.32
CA ARG A 374 -9.97 20.40 13.22
C ARG A 374 -10.80 20.77 12.00
N ARG A 375 -12.13 20.59 12.11
CA ARG A 375 -13.10 20.97 11.06
C ARG A 375 -12.91 22.38 10.54
N GLN A 376 -12.86 23.35 11.46
CA GLN A 376 -12.78 24.77 11.12
C GLN A 376 -11.57 25.08 10.22
N VAL A 377 -10.42 24.46 10.51
CA VAL A 377 -9.21 24.65 9.72
C VAL A 377 -9.39 24.09 8.30
N LEU A 378 -10.05 22.95 8.15
CA LEU A 378 -10.31 22.37 6.83
C LEU A 378 -11.34 23.19 6.03
N GLU A 379 -12.26 23.86 6.71
CA GLU A 379 -13.20 24.79 6.09
C GLU A 379 -12.48 26.05 5.60
N ASP A 380 -11.65 26.66 6.45
CA ASP A 380 -10.86 27.85 6.12
C ASP A 380 -9.84 27.58 4.98
N LEU A 381 -9.35 26.35 4.86
CA LEU A 381 -8.44 25.90 3.80
C LEU A 381 -9.16 25.40 2.53
N GLU A 382 -10.50 25.50 2.47
CA GLU A 382 -11.33 25.03 1.35
C GLU A 382 -11.12 23.55 1.00
N LEU A 383 -10.77 22.72 1.98
CA LEU A 383 -10.57 21.28 1.78
C LEU A 383 -11.89 20.51 1.83
N LEU A 384 -12.88 20.98 2.61
CA LEU A 384 -14.17 20.29 2.78
C LEU A 384 -14.90 20.00 1.46
N PRO A 385 -14.99 20.92 0.48
CA PRO A 385 -15.65 20.65 -0.80
C PRO A 385 -14.95 19.62 -1.68
N ALA A 386 -13.70 19.23 -1.38
CA ALA A 386 -12.99 18.17 -2.10
C ALA A 386 -13.44 16.76 -1.68
N PHE A 387 -14.17 16.63 -0.56
CA PHE A 387 -14.68 15.35 -0.09
C PHE A 387 -16.07 15.05 -0.65
N THR A 388 -16.29 13.78 -0.99
CA THR A 388 -17.60 13.25 -1.38
C THR A 388 -18.55 13.20 -0.18
N ALA A 389 -18.04 12.81 0.99
CA ALA A 389 -18.81 12.69 2.21
C ALA A 389 -17.99 13.11 3.44
N VAL A 390 -18.66 13.68 4.43
CA VAL A 390 -18.07 14.06 5.73
C VAL A 390 -18.83 13.35 6.84
N LEU A 391 -18.13 12.51 7.60
CA LEU A 391 -18.65 11.74 8.72
C LEU A 391 -18.18 12.35 10.04
N HIS A 392 -19.13 12.75 10.89
CA HIS A 392 -18.82 13.30 12.20
C HIS A 392 -18.70 12.19 13.25
N VAL A 393 -17.56 12.15 13.94
CA VAL A 393 -17.24 11.24 15.04
C VAL A 393 -17.35 12.01 16.36
N PRO A 394 -18.49 11.91 17.07
CA PRO A 394 -18.70 12.65 18.31
C PRO A 394 -17.88 12.05 19.48
N ASN A 395 -17.67 12.87 20.50
CA ASN A 395 -17.27 12.37 21.82
C ASN A 395 -18.46 11.70 22.52
N ILE A 396 -18.15 10.88 23.52
CA ILE A 396 -19.16 10.27 24.39
C ILE A 396 -19.82 11.38 25.20
N SER A 397 -21.13 11.52 25.04
CA SER A 397 -21.92 12.57 25.68
C SER A 397 -23.06 12.03 26.55
N ALA A 398 -23.64 10.89 26.17
CA ALA A 398 -24.63 10.21 26.98
C ALA A 398 -23.96 9.40 28.09
N THR A 399 -24.62 9.37 29.25
CA THR A 399 -24.17 8.56 30.39
C THR A 399 -24.31 7.07 30.12
N GLU A 400 -25.35 6.67 29.36
CA GLU A 400 -25.57 5.31 28.90
C GLU A 400 -24.41 4.81 28.03
N ASP A 401 -23.97 5.63 27.08
CA ASP A 401 -22.84 5.34 26.19
C ASP A 401 -21.53 5.14 26.98
N LEU A 402 -21.29 5.98 28.00
CA LEU A 402 -20.13 5.85 28.88
C LEU A 402 -20.16 4.52 29.66
N LEU A 403 -21.32 4.15 30.19
CA LEU A 403 -21.49 2.90 30.93
C LEU A 403 -21.30 1.68 30.01
N ALA A 404 -21.77 1.74 28.77
CA ALA A 404 -21.55 0.69 27.77
C ALA A 404 -20.04 0.45 27.53
N VAL A 405 -19.23 1.50 27.41
CA VAL A 405 -17.77 1.36 27.31
C VAL A 405 -17.19 0.68 28.56
N LEU A 406 -17.59 1.12 29.76
CA LEU A 406 -17.07 0.58 31.01
C LEU A 406 -17.40 -0.91 31.17
N GLU A 407 -18.60 -1.32 30.77
CA GLU A 407 -19.03 -2.71 30.78
C GLU A 407 -18.23 -3.57 29.78
N GLU A 408 -17.93 -3.04 28.59
CA GLU A 408 -17.15 -3.76 27.57
C GLU A 408 -15.68 -3.95 27.94
N THR A 409 -15.09 -3.04 28.73
CA THR A 409 -13.67 -3.14 29.15
C THR A 409 -13.39 -4.16 30.26
N ASP A 410 -14.41 -4.67 30.97
CA ASP A 410 -14.30 -5.65 32.08
C ASP A 410 -13.30 -5.26 33.21
N VAL A 411 -12.99 -3.97 33.37
CA VAL A 411 -12.08 -3.47 34.42
C VAL A 411 -12.82 -3.18 35.74
N PHE A 412 -14.11 -2.87 35.67
CA PHE A 412 -14.93 -2.45 36.82
C PHE A 412 -15.92 -3.54 37.21
N SER A 413 -16.12 -3.77 38.51
CA SER A 413 -17.15 -4.69 38.96
C SER A 413 -18.55 -4.09 38.76
N LYS A 414 -19.60 -4.92 38.71
CA LYS A 414 -20.99 -4.44 38.63
C LYS A 414 -21.36 -3.42 39.73
N LYS A 415 -20.74 -3.52 40.91
CA LYS A 415 -20.93 -2.56 42.02
C LYS A 415 -20.24 -1.22 41.72
N ASP A 416 -19.07 -1.26 41.10
CA ASP A 416 -18.32 -0.05 40.70
C ASP A 416 -19.05 0.71 39.60
N VAL A 417 -19.53 -0.01 38.57
CA VAL A 417 -20.32 0.57 37.47
C VAL A 417 -21.58 1.24 38.00
N GLN A 418 -22.29 0.61 38.95
CA GLN A 418 -23.46 1.24 39.62
C GLN A 418 -23.09 2.48 40.43
N THR A 419 -21.92 2.49 41.08
CA THR A 419 -21.45 3.64 41.86
C THR A 419 -21.11 4.82 40.94
N ILE A 420 -20.45 4.53 39.82
CA ILE A 420 -20.14 5.48 38.75
C ILE A 420 -21.44 6.02 38.14
N ALA A 421 -22.39 5.15 37.77
CA ALA A 421 -23.68 5.53 37.21
C ALA A 421 -24.46 6.48 38.12
N LYS A 422 -24.50 6.21 39.43
CA LYS A 422 -25.18 7.08 40.41
C LYS A 422 -24.57 8.48 40.50
N ARG A 423 -23.24 8.58 40.43
CA ARG A 423 -22.52 9.85 40.58
C ARG A 423 -22.56 10.70 39.30
N ILE A 424 -22.57 10.04 38.14
CA ILE A 424 -22.62 10.69 36.83
C ILE A 424 -24.06 11.07 36.44
N HIS A 425 -25.07 10.49 37.09
CA HIS A 425 -26.47 10.79 36.81
C HIS A 425 -26.77 12.30 36.96
N GLY A 426 -27.18 12.95 35.88
CA GLY A 426 -27.46 14.39 35.83
C GLY A 426 -26.27 15.29 35.46
N GLN A 427 -25.05 14.74 35.32
CA GLN A 427 -23.89 15.48 34.83
C GLN A 427 -23.75 15.36 33.32
N ARG A 428 -23.15 16.39 32.68
CA ARG A 428 -22.80 16.32 31.25
C ARG A 428 -21.45 15.63 31.12
N VAL A 429 -21.41 14.57 30.33
CA VAL A 429 -20.16 13.89 29.96
C VAL A 429 -19.68 14.47 28.63
N PHE A 430 -18.38 14.71 28.48
CA PHE A 430 -17.79 15.02 27.19
C PHE A 430 -16.35 14.50 27.13
N ILE A 431 -16.19 13.25 26.69
CA ILE A 431 -14.87 12.61 26.63
C ILE A 431 -14.69 11.79 25.35
N GLY A 432 -13.50 11.86 24.76
CA GLY A 432 -13.13 11.02 23.62
C GLY A 432 -12.78 9.60 24.07
N ILE A 433 -13.20 8.59 23.31
CA ILE A 433 -13.00 7.17 23.63
C ILE A 433 -11.53 6.81 23.93
N ARG A 434 -10.56 7.36 23.20
CA ARG A 434 -9.14 7.07 23.42
C ARG A 434 -8.65 7.62 24.76
N LYS A 435 -9.12 8.81 25.14
CA LYS A 435 -8.78 9.40 26.45
C LYS A 435 -9.43 8.58 27.56
N LEU A 436 -10.71 8.20 27.40
CA LEU A 436 -11.45 7.37 28.33
C LEU A 436 -10.75 6.02 28.58
N LEU A 437 -10.33 5.30 27.54
CA LEU A 437 -9.58 4.05 27.69
C LEU A 437 -8.28 4.26 28.48
N GLY A 438 -7.55 5.35 28.22
CA GLY A 438 -6.37 5.71 29.02
C GLY A 438 -6.69 5.95 30.50
N LEU A 439 -7.85 6.56 30.82
CA LEU A 439 -8.29 6.74 32.21
C LEU A 439 -8.68 5.40 32.86
N ILE A 440 -9.29 4.50 32.11
CA ILE A 440 -9.64 3.14 32.55
C ILE A 440 -8.36 2.34 32.87
N ASP A 441 -7.36 2.42 32.00
CA ASP A 441 -6.07 1.75 32.22
C ASP A 441 -5.31 2.31 33.43
N MET A 442 -5.37 3.62 33.67
CA MET A 442 -4.84 4.21 34.90
C MET A 442 -5.58 3.69 36.14
N ALA A 443 -6.91 3.66 36.10
CA ALA A 443 -7.73 3.14 37.20
C ALA A 443 -7.49 1.64 37.46
N ARG A 444 -7.11 0.87 36.43
CA ARG A 444 -6.77 -0.54 36.56
C ARG A 444 -5.58 -0.78 37.50
N GLN A 445 -4.62 0.15 37.55
CA GLN A 445 -3.44 0.07 38.41
C GLN A 445 -3.74 0.35 39.89
N THR A 446 -4.92 0.90 40.19
CA THR A 446 -5.37 1.20 41.56
C THR A 446 -5.91 -0.03 42.28
N ASN A 447 -5.80 -0.01 43.61
CA ASN A 447 -6.50 -0.92 44.51
C ASN A 447 -7.99 -1.09 44.13
N PRO A 448 -8.51 -2.34 44.02
CA PRO A 448 -9.88 -2.60 43.57
C PRO A 448 -10.96 -1.86 44.36
N GLN A 449 -10.76 -1.61 45.65
CA GLN A 449 -11.72 -0.91 46.52
C GLN A 449 -11.88 0.58 46.19
N ASN A 450 -10.84 1.22 45.64
CA ASN A 450 -10.82 2.66 45.36
C ASN A 450 -10.90 2.99 43.87
N ARG A 451 -10.97 1.96 43.01
CA ARG A 451 -10.91 2.10 41.55
C ARG A 451 -12.00 3.01 41.00
N ALA A 452 -13.25 2.83 41.45
CA ALA A 452 -14.39 3.65 41.01
C ALA A 452 -14.23 5.13 41.42
N ILE A 453 -13.78 5.38 42.65
CA ILE A 453 -13.62 6.74 43.19
C ILE A 453 -12.49 7.46 42.45
N GLN A 454 -11.34 6.79 42.27
CA GLN A 454 -10.20 7.37 41.58
C GLN A 454 -10.50 7.64 40.10
N PHE A 455 -11.20 6.73 39.41
CA PHE A 455 -11.65 6.97 38.05
C PHE A 455 -12.54 8.23 37.95
N LEU A 456 -13.50 8.39 38.86
CA LEU A 456 -14.38 9.56 38.91
C LEU A 456 -13.59 10.85 39.18
N THR A 457 -12.64 10.84 40.11
CA THR A 457 -11.79 12.00 40.39
C THR A 457 -10.97 12.40 39.17
N ILE A 458 -10.33 11.46 38.49
CA ILE A 458 -9.55 11.76 37.28
C ILE A 458 -10.44 12.24 36.14
N LEU A 459 -11.65 11.67 36.02
CA LEU A 459 -12.63 12.09 35.02
C LEU A 459 -13.12 13.54 35.26
N GLU A 460 -13.32 13.94 36.52
CA GLU A 460 -13.63 15.31 36.93
C GLU A 460 -12.45 16.25 36.62
N GLU A 461 -11.21 15.88 36.97
CA GLU A 461 -9.99 16.70 36.75
C GLU A 461 -9.69 16.96 35.26
N GLU A 462 -9.91 15.97 34.40
CA GLU A 462 -9.68 16.07 32.95
C GLU A 462 -10.81 16.79 32.20
N GLY A 463 -11.80 17.33 32.92
CA GLY A 463 -12.94 18.04 32.34
C GLY A 463 -13.91 17.14 31.58
N GLY A 464 -13.86 15.83 31.83
CA GLY A 464 -14.80 14.87 31.24
C GLY A 464 -16.22 14.99 31.79
N LEU A 465 -16.37 15.64 32.95
CA LEU A 465 -17.65 15.96 33.61
C LEU A 465 -17.80 17.48 33.73
N GLY A 466 -18.88 18.03 33.19
CA GLY A 466 -19.21 19.45 33.29
C GLY A 466 -20.36 19.70 34.28
N GLU A 467 -20.28 20.81 35.02
CA GLU A 467 -21.43 21.33 35.77
C GLU A 467 -22.53 21.79 34.80
N THR A 468 -23.78 21.50 35.14
CA THR A 468 -24.96 21.95 34.39
C THR A 468 -25.07 23.48 34.46
N GLY A 469 -24.43 24.23 33.55
CA GLY A 469 -24.64 25.68 33.49
C GLY A 469 -23.72 26.54 32.65
N THR A 470 -22.52 26.10 32.23
CA THR A 470 -21.58 26.98 31.52
C THR A 470 -21.29 26.47 30.11
N ALA A 471 -21.84 27.16 29.11
CA ALA A 471 -21.43 27.03 27.72
C ALA A 471 -19.99 27.55 27.59
N ARG A 472 -19.07 26.69 27.15
CA ARG A 472 -17.79 27.07 26.56
C ARG A 472 -17.59 26.31 25.27
#